data_AF-A0A3C0TT43-F1
#
_entry.id   AF-A0A3C0TT43-F1
#
_cell.length_a   1.000
_cell.length_b   1.000
_cell.length_c   1.000
_cell.angle_alpha   90.00
_cell.angle_beta   90.00
_cell.angle_gamma   90.00
#
_symmetry.space_group_name_H-M   'P 1'
#
loop_
_entity.id
_entity.type
_entity.pdbx_description
1 polymer ?
#
loop_
_entity_poly.entity_id
_entity_poly.type
_entity_poly.pdbx_seq_one_letter_code
_entity_poly.pdbx_strand_id
1 'polypeptide(L)'
;EALTAVDINSGSYTEATGLEETSVRTNLEAAEEISRQLKLRGIGGVIVIDFIHMSDPVNIARVLDVLHAGLANDRTPTQISGMSEFGLVQMTRKRTR
;
A
#
# COMPACT_ATOMS: atom_id res chain seq x y z
N GLU A 1 -0.10 -7.29 19.94
CA GLU A 1 0.17 -6.30 18.87
C GLU A 1 -1.13 -5.62 18.45
N ALA A 2 -1.15 -4.29 18.52
CA ALA A 2 -2.34 -3.47 18.23
C ALA A 2 -2.50 -3.19 16.72
N LEU A 3 -1.40 -3.03 15.99
CA LEU A 3 -1.38 -2.76 14.55
C LEU A 3 -0.09 -3.28 13.88
N THR A 4 -0.12 -3.35 12.55
CA THR A 4 1.06 -3.57 11.69
C THR A 4 1.32 -2.27 10.90
N ALA A 5 2.56 -1.80 10.86
CA ALA A 5 2.97 -0.65 10.06
C ALA A 5 3.88 -1.10 8.90
N VAL A 6 3.71 -0.49 7.74
CA VAL A 6 4.52 -0.73 6.54
C VAL A 6 5.02 0.62 6.03
N ASP A 7 6.33 0.72 5.79
CA ASP A 7 7.02 1.91 5.29
C ASP A 7 7.65 1.60 3.92
N ILE A 8 7.58 2.54 2.99
CA ILE A 8 8.01 2.36 1.59
C ILE A 8 9.16 3.31 1.28
N ASN A 9 10.27 2.76 0.78
CA ASN A 9 11.47 3.52 0.43
C ASN A 9 11.90 3.23 -1.01
N SER A 10 12.19 4.28 -1.78
CA SER A 10 12.76 4.17 -3.14
C SER A 10 14.27 3.92 -3.16
N GLY A 11 14.95 4.03 -2.01
CA GLY A 11 16.40 3.89 -1.91
C GLY A 11 17.15 4.90 -2.78
N SER A 12 18.30 4.50 -3.33
CA SER A 12 19.11 5.33 -4.26
C SER A 12 18.57 5.34 -5.70
N TYR A 13 17.41 4.75 -5.95
CA TYR A 13 16.82 4.67 -7.27
C TYR A 13 16.21 6.03 -7.60
N THR A 14 16.97 6.85 -8.33
CA THR A 14 16.50 8.11 -8.92
C THR A 14 16.77 7.99 -10.40
N GLU A 15 15.75 7.63 -11.18
CA GLU A 15 15.88 7.69 -12.63
C GLU A 15 15.92 9.15 -13.09
N ALA A 16 16.53 9.38 -14.26
CA ALA A 16 16.62 10.70 -14.87
C ALA A 16 15.24 11.31 -15.22
N THR A 17 14.17 10.52 -15.12
CA THR A 17 12.78 10.85 -15.46
C THR A 17 12.04 11.66 -14.40
N GLY A 18 12.62 11.84 -13.21
CA GLY A 18 12.11 12.74 -12.17
C GLY A 18 11.59 12.04 -10.92
N LEU A 19 11.54 12.80 -9.82
CA LEU A 19 11.20 12.28 -8.47
C LEU A 19 9.76 11.75 -8.38
N GLU A 20 8.79 12.40 -9.04
CA GLU A 20 7.38 11.98 -8.99
C GLU A 20 7.16 10.63 -9.67
N GLU A 21 7.64 10.45 -10.91
CA GLU A 21 7.47 9.20 -11.66
C GLU A 21 8.11 8.01 -10.94
N THR A 22 9.28 8.23 -10.35
CA THR A 22 9.96 7.23 -9.53
C THR A 22 9.12 6.85 -8.31
N SER A 23 8.57 7.84 -7.61
CA SER A 23 7.72 7.63 -6.43
C SER A 23 6.47 6.83 -6.77
N VAL A 24 5.79 7.18 -7.87
CA VAL A 24 4.59 6.48 -8.34
C VAL A 24 4.91 5.02 -8.67
N ARG A 25 5.98 4.77 -9.43
CA ARG A 25 6.41 3.41 -9.76
C ARG A 25 6.72 2.61 -8.50
N THR A 26 7.51 3.15 -7.58
CA THR A 26 7.84 2.47 -6.32
C THR A 26 6.59 2.15 -5.51
N ASN A 27 5.63 3.08 -5.42
CA ASN A 27 4.38 2.86 -4.72
C ASN A 27 3.50 1.78 -5.39
N LEU A 28 3.47 1.71 -6.72
CA LEU A 28 2.73 0.67 -7.44
C LEU A 28 3.32 -0.73 -7.17
N GLU A 29 4.64 -0.88 -7.27
CA GLU A 29 5.34 -2.14 -6.94
C GLU A 29 5.13 -2.52 -5.48
N ALA A 30 5.20 -1.54 -4.57
CA ALA A 30 4.96 -1.75 -3.15
C ALA A 30 3.51 -2.21 -2.87
N ALA A 31 2.51 -1.63 -3.53
CA ALA A 31 1.12 -2.04 -3.35
C ALA A 31 0.89 -3.51 -3.73
N GLU A 32 1.47 -3.97 -4.84
CA GLU A 32 1.45 -5.38 -5.25
C GLU A 32 2.09 -6.27 -4.19
N GLU A 33 3.31 -5.93 -3.75
CA GLU A 33 4.08 -6.74 -2.81
C GLU A 33 3.44 -6.78 -1.42
N ILE A 34 2.91 -5.66 -0.93
CA ILE A 34 2.18 -5.59 0.35
C ILE A 34 0.99 -6.53 0.31
N SER A 35 0.15 -6.44 -0.73
CA SER A 35 -1.02 -7.32 -0.86
C SER A 35 -0.63 -8.80 -0.80
N ARG A 36 0.48 -9.18 -1.45
CA ARG A 36 1.02 -10.54 -1.45
C ARG A 36 1.53 -10.93 -0.06
N GLN A 37 2.30 -10.08 0.61
CA GLN A 37 2.89 -10.35 1.92
C GLN A 37 1.82 -10.48 3.02
N LEU A 38 0.77 -9.68 2.99
CA LEU A 38 -0.36 -9.80 3.93
C LEU A 38 -1.00 -11.19 3.86
N LYS A 39 -1.19 -11.72 2.64
CA LYS A 39 -1.72 -13.07 2.42
C LYS A 39 -0.75 -14.14 2.88
N LEU A 40 0.52 -14.07 2.46
CA LEU A 40 1.53 -15.09 2.74
C LEU A 40 1.85 -15.23 4.23
N ARG A 41 1.89 -14.10 4.94
CA ARG A 41 2.22 -14.07 6.37
C ARG A 41 0.99 -14.22 7.27
N GLY A 42 -0.22 -14.26 6.69
CA GLY A 42 -1.45 -14.27 7.46
C GLY A 42 -1.63 -13.03 8.34
N ILE A 43 -1.09 -11.88 7.94
CA ILE A 43 -1.18 -10.64 8.72
C ILE A 43 -2.64 -10.20 8.79
N GLY A 44 -3.10 -9.88 10.00
CA GLY A 44 -4.47 -9.43 10.23
C GLY A 44 -4.58 -8.54 11.47
N GLY A 45 -5.65 -7.75 11.52
CA GLY A 45 -5.82 -6.62 12.42
C GLY A 45 -5.78 -5.30 11.66
N VAL A 46 -5.42 -4.24 12.37
CA VAL A 46 -5.22 -2.90 11.80
C VAL A 46 -3.86 -2.85 11.12
N ILE A 47 -3.82 -2.37 9.89
CA ILE A 47 -2.60 -2.20 9.09
C ILE A 47 -2.56 -0.76 8.60
N VAL A 48 -1.41 -0.11 8.75
CA VAL A 48 -1.15 1.25 8.26
C VAL A 48 0.01 1.18 7.27
N ILE A 49 -0.17 1.76 6.09
CA ILE A 49 0.83 1.80 5.02
C ILE A 49 1.19 3.26 4.78
N ASP A 50 2.47 3.57 4.89
CA ASP A 50 3.06 4.87 4.58
C ASP A 50 3.64 4.82 3.16
N PHE A 51 2.88 5.34 2.20
CA PHE A 51 3.32 5.46 0.81
C PHE A 51 4.18 6.69 0.64
N ILE A 52 5.13 6.64 -0.31
CA ILE A 52 5.90 7.82 -0.70
C ILE A 52 4.92 8.89 -1.17
N HIS A 53 5.13 10.14 -0.72
CA HIS A 53 4.24 11.25 -1.05
C HIS A 53 4.04 11.40 -2.56
N MET A 54 2.79 11.54 -2.98
CA MET A 54 2.39 11.82 -4.37
C MET A 54 1.45 13.02 -4.37
N SER A 55 1.61 13.90 -5.36
CA SER A 55 0.82 15.13 -5.46
C SER A 55 -0.39 14.99 -6.38
N ASP A 56 -0.32 14.08 -7.35
CA ASP A 56 -1.37 13.85 -8.34
C ASP A 56 -2.43 12.86 -7.82
N PRO A 57 -3.70 13.26 -7.67
CA PRO A 57 -4.79 12.39 -7.27
C PRO A 57 -4.98 11.17 -8.17
N VAL A 58 -4.64 11.28 -9.46
CA VAL A 58 -4.72 10.16 -10.42
C VAL A 58 -3.72 9.07 -10.03
N ASN A 59 -2.52 9.45 -9.62
CA ASN A 59 -1.50 8.47 -9.18
C ASN A 59 -1.87 7.82 -7.85
N ILE A 60 -2.43 8.60 -6.91
CA ILE A 60 -2.97 8.07 -5.65
C ILE A 60 -4.05 7.01 -5.94
N ALA A 61 -5.01 7.33 -6.81
CA ALA A 61 -6.07 6.40 -7.20
C ALA A 61 -5.51 5.11 -7.81
N ARG A 62 -4.52 5.21 -8.71
CA ARG A 62 -3.86 4.04 -9.32
C ARG A 62 -3.21 3.13 -8.28
N VAL A 63 -2.51 3.69 -7.29
CA VAL A 63 -1.87 2.91 -6.21
C VAL A 63 -2.92 2.20 -5.35
N LEU A 64 -4.02 2.89 -5.01
CA LEU A 64 -5.13 2.28 -4.26
C LEU A 64 -5.81 1.17 -5.08
N ASP A 65 -6.03 1.37 -6.38
CA ASP A 65 -6.63 0.38 -7.27
C ASP A 65 -5.78 -0.90 -7.34
N VAL A 66 -4.46 -0.77 -7.40
CA VAL A 66 -3.53 -1.91 -7.36
C VAL A 66 -3.62 -2.65 -6.03
N LEU A 67 -3.64 -1.92 -4.90
CA LEU A 67 -3.77 -2.53 -3.57
C LEU A 67 -5.11 -3.26 -3.43
N HIS A 68 -6.21 -2.66 -3.91
CA HIS A 68 -7.54 -3.27 -3.95
C HIS A 68 -7.55 -4.53 -4.82
N ALA A 69 -7.01 -4.46 -6.04
CA ALA A 69 -6.96 -5.60 -6.96
C ALA A 69 -6.12 -6.75 -6.38
N GLY A 70 -4.99 -6.45 -5.74
CA GLY A 70 -4.14 -7.45 -5.08
C GLY A 70 -4.82 -8.20 -3.94
N LEU A 71 -5.80 -7.57 -3.28
CA LEU A 71 -6.59 -8.14 -2.18
C LEU A 71 -7.99 -8.62 -2.60
N ALA A 72 -8.43 -8.39 -3.83
CA ALA A 72 -9.78 -8.74 -4.29
C ALA A 72 -10.08 -10.25 -4.20
N ASN A 73 -9.07 -11.10 -4.39
CA ASN A 73 -9.18 -12.55 -4.29
C ASN A 73 -8.72 -13.11 -2.93
N ASP A 74 -8.49 -12.24 -1.94
CA ASP A 74 -8.18 -12.69 -0.59
C ASP A 74 -9.42 -13.34 0.04
N ARG A 75 -9.25 -14.54 0.60
CA ARG A 75 -10.34 -15.25 1.30
C ARG A 75 -10.70 -14.58 2.63
N THR A 76 -9.78 -13.77 3.16
CA THR A 76 -9.96 -13.03 4.40
C THR A 76 -10.58 -11.67 4.09
N PRO A 77 -11.71 -11.29 4.72
CA PRO A 77 -12.30 -9.99 4.52
C PRO A 77 -11.34 -8.84 4.83
N THR A 78 -11.25 -7.89 3.89
CA THR A 78 -10.44 -6.68 3.98
C THR A 78 -11.31 -5.43 3.82
N GLN A 79 -10.91 -4.34 4.46
CA GLN A 79 -11.44 -3.01 4.24
C GLN A 79 -10.28 -2.05 4.12
N ILE A 80 -10.24 -1.23 3.07
CA ILE A 80 -9.16 -0.29 2.79
C ILE A 80 -9.78 1.11 2.74
N SER A 81 -9.17 2.07 3.44
CA SER A 81 -9.54 3.47 3.35
C SER A 81 -8.93 4.12 2.11
N GLY A 82 -9.41 5.31 1.75
CA GLY A 82 -8.63 6.19 0.88
C GLY A 82 -7.31 6.60 1.52
N MET A 83 -6.46 7.26 0.74
CA MET A 83 -5.26 7.92 1.25
C MET A 83 -5.68 9.14 2.09
N SER A 84 -5.13 9.23 3.30
CA SER A 84 -5.34 10.35 4.21
C SER A 84 -4.55 11.60 3.79
N GLU A 85 -4.84 12.73 4.42
CA GLU A 85 -4.10 13.98 4.24
C GLU A 85 -2.60 13.86 4.60
N PHE A 86 -2.25 12.87 5.44
CA PHE A 86 -0.86 12.59 5.83
C PHE A 86 -0.15 11.58 4.91
N GLY A 87 -0.77 11.17 3.79
CA GLY A 87 -0.19 10.18 2.87
C GLY A 87 -0.37 8.72 3.30
N LEU A 88 -0.98 8.48 4.47
CA LEU A 88 -1.19 7.13 5.00
C LEU A 88 -2.43 6.48 4.41
N VAL A 89 -2.34 5.17 4.17
CA VAL A 89 -3.50 4.29 3.89
C VAL A 89 -3.73 3.40 5.10
N GLN A 90 -4.97 3.38 5.59
CA GLN A 90 -5.38 2.53 6.70
C GLN A 90 -6.24 1.40 6.18
N MET A 91 -6.01 0.18 6.66
CA MET A 91 -6.83 -0.95 6.29
C MET A 91 -7.02 -1.91 7.47
N THR A 92 -8.08 -2.71 7.39
CA THR A 92 -8.27 -3.87 8.26
C THR A 92 -8.30 -5.13 7.44
N ARG A 93 -7.72 -6.20 8.00
CA ARG A 93 -7.83 -7.56 7.46
C ARG A 93 -8.21 -8.49 8.60
N LYS A 94 -9.32 -9.21 8.49
CA LYS A 94 -9.84 -10.05 9.59
C LYS A 94 -8.78 -11.06 10.05
N ARG A 95 -8.62 -11.28 11.36
CA ARG A 95 -7.74 -12.37 11.84
C ARG A 95 -8.40 -13.71 11.61
N THR A 96 -7.77 -14.55 10.79
CA THR A 96 -8.07 -15.99 10.73
C THR A 96 -7.41 -16.62 11.95
N ARG A 97 -8.21 -16.99 12.95
CA ARG A 97 -7.74 -17.82 14.07
C ARG A 97 -7.79 -19.29 13.68
#